data_AF-Q6KHV5-F1
#
_entry.id   AF-Q6KHV5-F1
#
_cell.length_a   1.000
_cell.length_b   1.000
_cell.length_c   1.000
_cell.angle_alpha   90.00
_cell.angle_beta   90.00
_cell.angle_gamma   90.00
#
_symmetry.space_group_name_H-M   'P 1'
#
loop_
_entity.id
_entity.type
_entity.pdbx_description
1 polymer ?
#
loop_
_entity_poly.entity_id
_entity_poly.type
_entity_poly.pdbx_seq_one_letter_code
_entity_poly.pdbx_strand_id
1 'polypeptide(L)'
;MFKQINKKSLIGIGALAVVSILPISVVACASNSSKIESALNSIVATNFTISNKNKLASEINLTNLTTELTITRAVIDGVSITYSIKQKSVNDTTGTITLIVTGTIRSLTRTKNLEISGFQTTEQRNANIAIAQEAINPITVLERTQLNQIATTLASSVDISNLDLFVQTPFPLGNGVRFTLSPIFSTSMEQIKTDDTTGTLALRLTASFNGGSVSKVLTVDGFKKI
;
A
#
# COMPACT_ATOMS: atom_id res chain seq x y z
N MET A 1 80.94 74.73 22.90
CA MET A 1 79.99 75.17 21.85
C MET A 1 78.90 74.11 21.74
N PHE A 2 77.73 74.36 22.32
CA PHE A 2 76.60 73.43 22.33
C PHE A 2 75.78 73.57 21.04
N LYS A 3 75.32 72.46 20.48
CA LYS A 3 74.38 72.44 19.35
C LYS A 3 73.19 71.51 19.64
N GLN A 4 72.08 72.14 20.04
CA GLN A 4 70.69 71.69 19.85
C GLN A 4 70.33 71.74 18.35
N ILE A 5 69.32 71.11 17.72
CA ILE A 5 68.22 70.17 17.98
C ILE A 5 67.84 69.66 16.57
N ASN A 6 67.32 68.44 16.39
CA ASN A 6 66.15 68.28 15.52
C ASN A 6 65.29 67.05 15.86
N LYS A 7 64.01 67.32 16.09
CA LYS A 7 62.89 66.40 16.34
C LYS A 7 62.59 65.56 15.10
N LYS A 8 62.26 64.28 15.30
CA LYS A 8 61.21 63.58 14.53
C LYS A 8 60.40 62.69 15.46
N SER A 9 59.10 62.89 15.40
CA SER A 9 58.04 62.08 16.01
C SER A 9 57.48 61.17 14.90
N LEU A 10 57.16 59.89 15.18
CA LEU A 10 55.94 59.24 14.67
C LEU A 10 55.74 57.82 15.26
N ILE A 11 54.74 57.73 16.13
CA ILE A 11 53.61 56.78 16.16
C ILE A 11 53.85 55.36 15.62
N GLY A 12 53.97 54.38 16.54
CA GLY A 12 53.69 52.97 16.27
C GLY A 12 52.30 52.60 16.80
N ILE A 13 51.31 52.54 15.90
CA ILE A 13 49.93 52.13 16.19
C ILE A 13 49.91 50.61 16.37
N GLY A 14 49.18 50.14 17.38
CA GLY A 14 49.15 48.75 17.83
C GLY A 14 48.80 47.73 16.76
N ALA A 15 49.37 46.53 16.92
CA ALA A 15 48.96 45.36 16.18
C ALA A 15 47.47 45.08 16.46
N LEU A 16 46.62 45.32 15.47
CA LEU A 16 45.26 44.79 15.44
C LEU A 16 45.37 43.27 15.27
N ALA A 17 45.22 42.54 16.36
CA ALA A 17 44.89 41.13 16.29
C ALA A 17 43.53 41.03 15.59
N VAL A 18 43.54 40.64 14.31
CA VAL A 18 42.33 40.27 13.58
C VAL A 18 41.84 38.98 14.22
N VAL A 19 40.90 39.08 15.16
CA VAL A 19 40.13 37.92 15.60
C VAL A 19 39.22 37.56 14.42
N SER A 20 39.60 36.53 13.66
CA SER A 20 38.71 35.93 12.68
C SER A 20 37.59 35.23 13.45
N ILE A 21 36.50 35.96 13.66
CA ILE A 21 35.24 35.33 14.09
C ILE A 21 34.75 34.54 12.88
N LEU A 22 35.07 33.24 12.86
CA LEU A 22 34.42 32.32 11.95
C LEU A 22 32.91 32.42 12.19
N PRO A 23 32.08 32.63 11.16
CA PRO A 23 30.64 32.67 11.34
C PRO A 23 30.19 31.31 11.90
N ILE A 24 29.67 31.32 13.13
CA ILE A 24 29.15 30.16 13.88
C ILE A 24 28.05 29.42 13.09
N SER A 25 27.50 30.03 12.03
CA SER A 25 26.52 29.42 11.13
C SER A 25 27.07 28.27 10.27
N VAL A 26 28.38 28.19 10.02
CA VAL A 26 28.96 27.11 9.17
C VAL A 26 29.11 25.80 9.96
N VAL A 27 29.50 25.88 11.24
CA VAL A 27 29.74 24.70 12.10
C VAL A 27 28.43 23.97 12.43
N ALA A 28 27.35 24.72 12.71
CA ALA A 28 26.03 24.13 12.94
C ALA A 28 25.49 23.41 11.69
N CYS A 29 25.75 23.93 10.49
CA CYS A 29 25.26 23.35 9.23
C CYS A 29 25.96 22.03 8.89
N ALA A 30 27.28 21.95 9.06
CA ALA A 30 28.04 20.70 8.91
C ALA A 30 27.59 19.62 9.91
N SER A 31 27.33 20.01 11.16
CA SER A 31 26.88 19.09 12.21
C SER A 31 25.48 18.50 11.95
N ASN A 32 24.53 19.30 11.45
CA ASN A 32 23.18 18.82 11.15
C ASN A 32 23.15 17.91 9.92
N SER A 33 23.94 18.22 8.88
CA SER A 33 24.05 17.33 7.71
C SER A 33 24.59 15.96 8.11
N SER A 34 25.63 15.92 8.96
CA SER A 34 26.19 14.65 9.45
C SER A 34 25.18 13.88 10.32
N LYS A 35 24.39 14.56 11.15
CA LYS A 35 23.34 13.91 11.96
C LYS A 35 22.25 13.28 11.10
N ILE A 36 21.77 14.00 10.07
CA ILE A 36 20.76 13.47 9.15
C ILE A 36 21.32 12.22 8.43
N GLU A 37 22.57 12.28 7.98
CA GLU A 37 23.21 11.15 7.30
C GLU A 37 23.35 9.93 8.22
N SER A 38 23.78 10.11 9.46
CA SER A 38 23.83 9.03 10.46
C SER A 38 22.44 8.43 10.73
N ALA A 39 21.42 9.28 10.87
CA ALA A 39 20.04 8.81 11.06
C ALA A 39 19.54 8.02 9.85
N LEU A 40 19.72 8.51 8.62
CA LEU A 40 19.32 7.81 7.39
C LEU A 40 20.07 6.48 7.21
N ASN A 41 21.35 6.42 7.61
CA ASN A 41 22.14 5.20 7.55
C ASN A 41 21.72 4.15 8.58
N SER A 42 21.19 4.59 9.73
CA SER A 42 20.60 3.68 10.71
C SER A 42 19.27 3.06 10.26
N ILE A 43 18.59 3.68 9.27
CA ILE A 43 17.33 3.15 8.73
C ILE A 43 17.62 2.05 7.72
N VAL A 44 17.05 0.89 8.01
CA VAL A 44 17.11 -0.35 7.24
C VAL A 44 15.69 -0.91 7.02
N ALA A 45 15.55 -1.90 6.12
CA ALA A 45 14.26 -2.44 5.75
C ALA A 45 13.46 -3.01 6.93
N THR A 46 14.13 -3.59 7.94
CA THR A 46 13.50 -4.15 9.15
C THR A 46 12.89 -3.09 10.07
N ASN A 47 13.15 -1.80 9.84
CA ASN A 47 12.44 -0.74 10.54
C ASN A 47 11.02 -0.53 10.00
N PHE A 48 10.66 -1.17 8.88
CA PHE A 48 9.33 -1.09 8.28
C PHE A 48 8.54 -2.37 8.50
N THR A 49 7.24 -2.22 8.77
CA THR A 49 6.29 -3.32 8.89
C THR A 49 5.29 -3.26 7.75
N ILE A 50 5.15 -4.36 7.01
CA ILE A 50 4.13 -4.55 5.97
C ILE A 50 2.87 -5.12 6.63
N SER A 51 1.77 -4.36 6.59
CA SER A 51 0.48 -4.76 7.18
C SER A 51 -0.16 -5.94 6.45
N ASN A 52 -0.10 -5.95 5.11
CA ASN A 52 -0.67 -7.01 4.29
C ASN A 52 0.35 -7.57 3.29
N LYS A 53 0.96 -8.70 3.64
CA LYS A 53 1.95 -9.40 2.81
C LYS A 53 1.35 -10.08 1.57
N ASN A 54 0.03 -10.18 1.48
CA ASN A 54 -0.67 -10.77 0.32
C ASN A 54 -0.93 -9.74 -0.78
N LYS A 55 -0.45 -8.50 -0.65
CA LYS A 55 -0.48 -7.52 -1.73
C LYS A 55 0.75 -7.65 -2.62
N LEU A 56 0.54 -7.46 -3.92
CA LEU A 56 1.60 -7.18 -4.87
C LEU A 56 2.21 -5.81 -4.55
N ALA A 57 3.48 -5.62 -4.93
CA ALA A 57 4.15 -4.34 -4.76
C ALA A 57 3.44 -3.22 -5.56
N SER A 58 2.90 -3.54 -6.74
CA SER A 58 2.13 -2.61 -7.58
C SER A 58 0.77 -2.19 -7.01
N GLU A 59 0.23 -2.92 -6.04
CA GLU A 59 -1.01 -2.57 -5.33
C GLU A 59 -0.78 -1.50 -4.25
N ILE A 60 0.48 -1.16 -3.96
CA ILE A 60 0.87 -0.11 -3.02
C ILE A 60 1.08 1.21 -3.78
N ASN A 61 0.39 2.25 -3.35
CA ASN A 61 0.38 3.57 -3.96
C ASN A 61 0.39 4.67 -2.90
N LEU A 62 0.45 5.94 -3.32
CA LEU A 62 0.54 7.08 -2.39
C LEU A 62 -0.66 7.17 -1.43
N THR A 63 -1.84 6.71 -1.85
CA THR A 63 -3.06 6.79 -1.03
C THR A 63 -3.08 5.75 0.08
N ASN A 64 -2.48 4.58 -0.13
CA ASN A 64 -2.48 3.48 0.84
C ASN A 64 -1.11 3.19 1.50
N LEU A 65 -0.04 3.90 1.09
CA LEU A 65 1.32 3.63 1.55
C LEU A 65 1.43 3.59 3.09
N THR A 66 0.90 4.59 3.78
CA THR A 66 1.03 4.72 5.25
C THR A 66 0.16 3.73 6.03
N THR A 67 -0.86 3.15 5.41
CA THR A 67 -1.69 2.09 6.01
C THR A 67 -1.10 0.70 5.77
N GLU A 68 -0.43 0.51 4.63
CA GLU A 68 0.14 -0.78 4.23
C GLU A 68 1.57 -0.97 4.69
N LEU A 69 2.29 0.12 4.90
CA LEU A 69 3.68 0.14 5.32
C LEU A 69 3.85 1.18 6.41
N THR A 70 4.42 0.78 7.55
CA THR A 70 4.63 1.68 8.68
C THR A 70 6.09 1.62 9.14
N ILE A 71 6.65 2.79 9.44
CA ILE A 71 8.00 2.89 10.01
C ILE A 71 7.91 2.87 11.54
N THR A 72 8.77 2.08 12.17
CA THR A 72 8.78 1.89 13.63
C THR A 72 9.20 3.15 14.38
N ARG A 73 10.07 3.97 13.77
CA ARG A 73 10.61 5.21 14.36
C ARG A 73 10.56 6.35 13.36
N ALA A 74 9.63 7.28 13.57
CA ALA A 74 9.52 8.49 12.75
C ALA A 74 10.50 9.61 13.15
N VAL A 75 11.19 9.45 14.29
CA VAL A 75 12.23 10.40 14.75
C VAL A 75 13.43 9.64 15.29
N ILE A 76 14.63 10.01 14.84
CA ILE A 76 15.91 9.43 15.26
C ILE A 76 16.87 10.58 15.57
N ASP A 77 17.32 10.69 16.82
CA ASP A 77 18.27 11.71 17.28
C ASP A 77 17.91 13.16 16.88
N GLY A 78 16.61 13.48 16.90
CA GLY A 78 16.08 14.79 16.53
C GLY A 78 15.92 15.02 15.01
N VAL A 79 16.19 14.01 14.19
CA VAL A 79 15.89 13.99 12.74
C VAL A 79 14.47 13.46 12.53
N SER A 80 13.62 14.25 11.88
CA SER A 80 12.29 13.80 11.45
C SER A 80 12.41 12.94 10.18
N ILE A 81 11.76 11.79 10.17
CA ILE A 81 11.82 10.80 9.09
C ILE A 81 10.46 10.70 8.41
N THR A 82 10.46 10.87 7.09
CA THR A 82 9.32 10.60 6.23
C THR A 82 9.73 9.69 5.08
N TYR A 83 8.77 9.11 4.36
CA TYR A 83 9.06 8.25 3.22
C TYR A 83 7.98 8.32 2.15
N SER A 84 8.37 8.07 0.91
CA SER A 84 7.48 7.98 -0.24
C SER A 84 7.94 6.89 -1.21
N ILE A 85 7.06 6.45 -2.11
CA ILE A 85 7.42 5.46 -3.13
C ILE A 85 8.26 6.16 -4.21
N LYS A 86 9.42 5.58 -4.54
CA LYS A 86 10.17 6.00 -5.72
C LYS A 86 9.38 5.60 -6.97
N GLN A 87 9.14 6.53 -7.88
CA GLN A 87 8.37 6.23 -9.10
C GLN A 87 8.96 5.05 -9.87
N LYS A 88 8.09 4.18 -10.41
CA LYS A 88 8.44 2.99 -11.20
C LYS A 88 9.41 2.02 -10.50
N SER A 89 9.42 2.00 -9.16
CA SER A 89 10.30 1.14 -8.36
C SER A 89 9.60 -0.04 -7.70
N VAL A 90 8.34 -0.28 -8.06
CA VAL A 90 7.60 -1.47 -7.65
C VAL A 90 7.99 -2.64 -8.56
N ASN A 91 8.21 -3.81 -7.97
CA ASN A 91 8.57 -5.01 -8.70
C ASN A 91 7.81 -6.22 -8.12
N ASP A 92 6.78 -6.63 -8.85
CA ASP A 92 5.94 -7.78 -8.47
C ASP A 92 6.64 -9.12 -8.69
N THR A 93 7.67 -9.19 -9.54
CA THR A 93 8.44 -10.42 -9.73
C THR A 93 9.22 -10.76 -8.45
N THR A 94 9.81 -9.75 -7.80
CA THR A 94 10.60 -9.93 -6.58
C THR A 94 9.84 -9.58 -5.30
N GLY A 95 8.63 -9.01 -5.40
CA GLY A 95 7.85 -8.57 -4.25
C GLY A 95 8.51 -7.41 -3.50
N THR A 96 9.05 -6.43 -4.23
CA THR A 96 9.81 -5.30 -3.67
C THR A 96 9.29 -3.92 -4.09
N ILE A 97 9.52 -2.93 -3.23
CA ILE A 97 9.31 -1.51 -3.51
C ILE A 97 10.55 -0.73 -3.08
N THR A 98 11.00 0.25 -3.86
CA THR A 98 11.99 1.22 -3.37
C THR A 98 11.31 2.45 -2.79
N LEU A 99 11.65 2.78 -1.55
CA LEU A 99 11.26 4.01 -0.90
C LEU A 99 12.33 5.09 -1.06
N ILE A 100 11.89 6.34 -1.12
CA ILE A 100 12.71 7.51 -0.83
C ILE A 100 12.47 7.87 0.63
N VAL A 101 13.44 7.56 1.49
CA VAL A 101 13.40 7.95 2.90
C VAL A 101 14.03 9.32 3.04
N THR A 102 13.31 10.26 3.64
CA THR A 102 13.74 11.67 3.80
C THR A 102 13.96 11.97 5.27
N GLY A 103 15.15 12.44 5.60
CA GLY A 103 15.52 12.92 6.93
C GLY A 103 15.55 14.44 6.95
N THR A 104 14.94 15.05 7.96
CA THR A 104 14.81 16.51 8.08
C THR A 104 15.21 17.01 9.47
N ILE A 105 16.09 18.01 9.50
CA ILE A 105 16.31 18.86 10.67
C ILE A 105 16.10 20.31 10.23
N ARG A 106 15.12 21.00 10.83
CA ARG A 106 14.72 22.36 10.44
C ARG A 106 14.37 22.40 8.94
N SER A 107 15.14 23.13 8.13
CA SER A 107 14.97 23.22 6.67
C SER A 107 15.95 22.35 5.88
N LEU A 108 16.90 21.69 6.53
CA LEU A 108 17.86 20.82 5.85
C LEU A 108 17.26 19.43 5.67
N THR A 109 17.28 18.95 4.43
CA THR A 109 16.78 17.62 4.06
C THR A 109 17.86 16.81 3.35
N ARG A 110 17.86 15.50 3.58
CA ARG A 110 18.61 14.51 2.79
C ARG A 110 17.72 13.31 2.52
N THR A 111 18.04 12.57 1.48
CA THR A 111 17.28 11.40 1.08
C THR A 111 18.18 10.19 0.87
N LYS A 112 17.61 9.01 1.10
CA LYS A 112 18.22 7.71 0.81
C LYS A 112 17.18 6.82 0.14
N ASN A 113 17.61 6.06 -0.86
CA ASN A 113 16.78 5.01 -1.43
C ASN A 113 16.89 3.76 -0.54
N LEU A 114 15.76 3.15 -0.23
CA LEU A 114 15.70 1.93 0.56
C LEU A 114 14.75 0.93 -0.10
N GLU A 115 15.26 -0.25 -0.41
CA GLU A 115 14.42 -1.33 -0.92
C GLU A 115 13.74 -2.05 0.25
N ILE A 116 12.44 -2.27 0.13
CA ILE A 116 11.61 -3.03 1.05
C ILE A 116 11.10 -4.26 0.31
N SER A 117 11.36 -5.44 0.89
CA SER A 117 10.91 -6.73 0.40
C SER A 117 9.87 -7.35 1.34
N GLY A 118 9.13 -8.33 0.84
CA GLY A 118 8.12 -9.07 1.62
C GLY A 118 6.68 -8.87 1.15
N PHE A 119 6.48 -8.20 0.01
CA PHE A 119 5.22 -8.24 -0.73
C PHE A 119 5.09 -9.56 -1.48
N GLN A 120 3.87 -9.89 -1.87
CA GLN A 120 3.59 -11.08 -2.68
C GLN A 120 4.26 -10.96 -4.05
N THR A 121 4.78 -12.07 -4.55
CA THR A 121 5.30 -12.13 -5.92
C THR A 121 4.22 -12.52 -6.94
N THR A 122 4.43 -12.20 -8.22
CA THR A 122 3.56 -12.67 -9.32
C THR A 122 3.46 -14.19 -9.36
N GLU A 123 4.55 -14.90 -9.11
CA GLU A 123 4.57 -16.36 -9.03
C GLU A 123 3.67 -16.87 -7.89
N GLN A 124 3.81 -16.30 -6.69
CA GLN A 124 2.96 -16.63 -5.55
C GLN A 124 1.49 -16.29 -5.82
N ARG A 125 1.20 -15.15 -6.46
CA ARG A 125 -0.16 -14.75 -6.86
C ARG A 125 -0.77 -15.76 -7.82
N ASN A 126 -0.01 -16.21 -8.82
CA ASN A 126 -0.45 -17.23 -9.78
C ASN A 126 -0.71 -18.58 -9.12
N ALA A 127 0.15 -19.03 -8.21
CA ALA A 127 -0.08 -20.25 -7.43
C ALA A 127 -1.35 -20.14 -6.58
N ASN A 128 -1.59 -18.99 -5.94
CA ASN A 128 -2.79 -18.75 -5.14
C ASN A 128 -4.07 -18.70 -6.00
N ILE A 129 -3.98 -18.15 -7.22
CA ILE A 129 -5.05 -18.20 -8.23
C ILE A 129 -5.36 -19.65 -8.61
N ALA A 130 -4.34 -20.49 -8.82
CA ALA A 130 -4.54 -21.90 -9.13
C ALA A 130 -5.27 -22.65 -8.01
N ILE A 131 -4.90 -22.41 -6.74
CA ILE A 131 -5.60 -22.97 -5.57
C ILE A 131 -7.08 -22.54 -5.55
N ALA A 132 -7.35 -21.24 -5.77
CA ALA A 132 -8.72 -20.74 -5.85
C ALA A 132 -9.50 -21.36 -7.03
N GLN A 133 -8.82 -21.61 -8.16
CA GLN A 133 -9.39 -22.27 -9.34
C GLN A 133 -9.75 -23.73 -9.09
N GLU A 134 -8.84 -24.50 -8.49
CA GLU A 134 -9.11 -25.88 -8.10
C GLU A 134 -10.31 -25.99 -7.16
N ALA A 135 -10.42 -25.05 -6.22
CA ALA A 135 -11.54 -25.00 -5.28
C ALA A 135 -12.88 -24.63 -5.93
N ILE A 136 -12.89 -23.71 -6.92
CA ILE A 136 -14.14 -23.27 -7.56
C ILE A 136 -14.61 -24.20 -8.68
N ASN A 137 -13.70 -24.92 -9.33
CA ASN A 137 -14.00 -25.82 -10.44
C ASN A 137 -15.13 -26.82 -10.17
N PRO A 138 -15.13 -27.60 -9.06
CA PRO A 138 -16.16 -28.62 -8.85
C PRO A 138 -17.57 -28.07 -8.60
N ILE A 139 -17.71 -26.77 -8.30
CA ILE A 139 -19.01 -26.18 -7.90
C ILE A 139 -19.85 -25.87 -9.13
N THR A 140 -20.48 -26.85 -9.76
CA THR A 140 -21.24 -26.65 -11.01
C THR A 140 -22.64 -26.08 -10.79
N VAL A 141 -23.16 -26.17 -9.57
CA VAL A 141 -24.50 -25.72 -9.19
C VAL A 141 -24.41 -25.05 -7.81
N LEU A 142 -25.25 -24.04 -7.57
CA LEU A 142 -25.40 -23.44 -6.25
C LEU A 142 -26.56 -24.10 -5.51
N GLU A 143 -26.38 -24.39 -4.23
CA GLU A 143 -27.44 -24.92 -3.39
C GLU A 143 -28.51 -23.85 -3.18
N ARG A 144 -29.76 -24.21 -3.45
CA ARG A 144 -30.92 -23.35 -3.22
C ARG A 144 -31.43 -23.52 -1.80
N THR A 145 -31.80 -22.42 -1.20
CA THR A 145 -32.48 -22.36 0.10
C THR A 145 -33.94 -21.98 -0.10
N GLN A 146 -34.79 -22.33 0.87
CA GLN A 146 -36.22 -21.96 0.90
C GLN A 146 -36.98 -22.21 -0.43
N LEU A 147 -36.96 -23.46 -0.90
CA LEU A 147 -37.53 -23.89 -2.20
C LEU A 147 -38.99 -23.45 -2.45
N ASN A 148 -39.79 -23.25 -1.39
CA ASN A 148 -41.16 -22.77 -1.54
C ASN A 148 -41.22 -21.26 -1.84
N GLN A 149 -40.31 -20.47 -1.26
CA GLN A 149 -40.27 -19.02 -1.49
C GLN A 149 -39.69 -18.71 -2.87
N ILE A 150 -38.60 -19.37 -3.26
CA ILE A 150 -37.97 -19.15 -4.57
C ILE A 150 -38.99 -19.32 -5.71
N ALA A 151 -39.84 -20.35 -5.65
CA ALA A 151 -40.87 -20.64 -6.66
C ALA A 151 -41.97 -19.55 -6.78
N THR A 152 -42.11 -18.68 -5.78
CA THR A 152 -43.10 -17.59 -5.76
C THR A 152 -42.51 -16.20 -6.01
N THR A 153 -41.18 -16.10 -5.98
CA THR A 153 -40.43 -14.84 -6.13
C THR A 153 -39.96 -14.68 -7.56
N LEU A 154 -40.09 -13.48 -8.13
CA LEU A 154 -39.50 -13.18 -9.45
C LEU A 154 -37.99 -13.04 -9.33
N ALA A 155 -37.24 -13.53 -10.32
CA ALA A 155 -35.78 -13.44 -10.29
C ALA A 155 -35.33 -11.96 -10.24
N SER A 156 -36.03 -11.08 -10.95
CA SER A 156 -35.80 -9.63 -10.96
C SER A 156 -36.00 -8.91 -9.61
N SER A 157 -36.65 -9.56 -8.64
CA SER A 157 -36.88 -9.01 -7.29
C SER A 157 -35.79 -9.42 -6.27
N VAL A 158 -34.84 -10.27 -6.68
CA VAL A 158 -33.69 -10.63 -5.85
C VAL A 158 -32.63 -9.55 -5.96
N ASP A 159 -32.10 -9.10 -4.84
CA ASP A 159 -30.97 -8.19 -4.74
C ASP A 159 -29.93 -8.73 -3.75
N ILE A 160 -28.88 -7.95 -3.47
CA ILE A 160 -27.81 -8.40 -2.59
C ILE A 160 -28.23 -8.56 -1.11
N SER A 161 -29.28 -7.86 -0.69
CA SER A 161 -29.77 -7.87 0.69
C SER A 161 -30.63 -9.09 1.02
N ASN A 162 -31.19 -9.75 0.00
CA ASN A 162 -32.06 -10.92 0.15
C ASN A 162 -31.53 -12.18 -0.57
N LEU A 163 -30.37 -12.11 -1.23
CA LEU A 163 -29.80 -13.21 -2.01
C LEU A 163 -29.59 -14.50 -1.19
N ASP A 164 -29.19 -14.35 0.07
CA ASP A 164 -28.92 -15.45 1.01
C ASP A 164 -30.19 -16.23 1.42
N LEU A 165 -31.38 -15.64 1.24
CA LEU A 165 -32.66 -16.33 1.43
C LEU A 165 -32.89 -17.43 0.37
N PHE A 166 -32.32 -17.26 -0.82
CA PHE A 166 -32.59 -18.13 -1.98
C PHE A 166 -31.42 -19.03 -2.34
N VAL A 167 -30.18 -18.61 -2.05
CA VAL A 167 -28.97 -19.30 -2.48
C VAL A 167 -27.93 -19.32 -1.37
N GLN A 168 -27.37 -20.50 -1.11
CA GLN A 168 -26.30 -20.65 -0.13
C GLN A 168 -24.93 -20.44 -0.80
N THR A 169 -24.11 -19.60 -0.18
CA THR A 169 -22.69 -19.51 -0.56
C THR A 169 -21.99 -20.81 -0.17
N PRO A 170 -21.24 -21.45 -1.10
CA PRO A 170 -20.50 -22.67 -0.80
C PRO A 170 -19.58 -22.52 0.42
N PHE A 171 -19.50 -23.55 1.26
CA PHE A 171 -18.62 -23.54 2.41
C PHE A 171 -17.13 -23.56 2.00
N PRO A 172 -16.25 -22.87 2.75
CA PRO A 172 -14.80 -22.99 2.57
C PRO A 172 -14.34 -24.45 2.64
N LEU A 173 -13.52 -24.90 1.68
CA LEU A 173 -13.05 -26.29 1.58
C LEU A 173 -11.93 -26.67 2.59
N GLY A 174 -11.85 -26.01 3.75
CA GLY A 174 -10.80 -26.24 4.77
C GLY A 174 -9.39 -25.78 4.36
N ASN A 175 -9.13 -25.59 3.06
CA ASN A 175 -7.88 -25.07 2.51
C ASN A 175 -7.71 -23.54 2.65
N GLY A 176 -8.62 -22.86 3.36
CA GLY A 176 -8.59 -21.41 3.55
C GLY A 176 -9.13 -20.58 2.38
N VAL A 177 -9.62 -21.22 1.30
CA VAL A 177 -10.33 -20.53 0.22
C VAL A 177 -11.65 -19.97 0.74
N ARG A 178 -11.91 -18.70 0.42
CA ARG A 178 -13.18 -18.03 0.73
C ARG A 178 -14.01 -17.90 -0.53
N PHE A 179 -15.30 -18.21 -0.42
CA PHE A 179 -16.26 -18.00 -1.48
C PHE A 179 -17.12 -16.77 -1.18
N THR A 180 -17.45 -16.01 -2.22
CA THR A 180 -18.43 -14.92 -2.15
C THR A 180 -19.35 -15.00 -3.36
N LEU A 181 -20.64 -14.81 -3.12
CA LEU A 181 -21.63 -14.65 -4.18
C LEU A 181 -21.92 -13.17 -4.39
N SER A 182 -22.04 -12.77 -5.65
CA SER A 182 -22.50 -11.44 -6.03
C SER A 182 -23.41 -11.54 -7.26
N PRO A 183 -24.47 -10.73 -7.34
CA PRO A 183 -25.28 -10.66 -8.54
C PRO A 183 -24.47 -10.10 -9.73
N ILE A 184 -24.81 -10.54 -10.94
CA ILE A 184 -24.20 -10.02 -12.17
C ILE A 184 -25.13 -8.95 -12.73
N PHE A 185 -24.67 -7.72 -12.85
CA PHE A 185 -25.46 -6.67 -13.46
C PHE A 185 -25.31 -6.68 -14.99
N SER A 186 -26.42 -6.55 -15.71
CA SER A 186 -26.47 -6.31 -17.14
C SER A 186 -25.82 -4.96 -17.44
N THR A 187 -24.95 -4.95 -18.46
CA THR A 187 -24.12 -3.80 -18.86
C THR A 187 -24.92 -2.58 -19.33
N SER A 188 -26.22 -2.72 -19.52
CA SER A 188 -27.08 -1.64 -20.01
C SER A 188 -27.83 -0.87 -18.91
N MET A 189 -27.99 -1.39 -17.68
CA MET A 189 -28.96 -0.79 -16.73
C MET A 189 -28.74 -1.02 -15.21
N GLU A 190 -27.58 -1.50 -14.74
CA GLU A 190 -27.41 -1.88 -13.31
C GLU A 190 -28.48 -2.87 -12.79
N GLN A 191 -29.16 -3.59 -13.70
CA GLN A 191 -30.12 -4.61 -13.33
C GLN A 191 -29.42 -5.96 -13.30
N ILE A 192 -29.71 -6.76 -12.28
CA ILE A 192 -29.17 -8.11 -12.17
C ILE A 192 -29.62 -8.89 -13.41
N LYS A 193 -28.73 -9.71 -13.99
CA LYS A 193 -29.02 -10.56 -15.14
C LYS A 193 -29.95 -11.66 -14.68
N THR A 194 -31.23 -11.34 -14.74
CA THR A 194 -32.36 -12.17 -14.39
C THR A 194 -33.17 -12.41 -15.65
N ASP A 195 -33.92 -13.50 -15.64
CA ASP A 195 -34.89 -13.80 -16.69
C ASP A 195 -36.15 -14.35 -16.02
N ASP A 196 -37.13 -13.48 -15.85
CA ASP A 196 -38.44 -13.83 -15.29
C ASP A 196 -39.25 -14.72 -16.25
N THR A 197 -38.89 -14.80 -17.53
CA THR A 197 -39.53 -15.74 -18.48
C THR A 197 -39.10 -17.17 -18.16
N THR A 198 -37.80 -17.36 -17.91
CA THR A 198 -37.24 -18.67 -17.58
C THR A 198 -37.21 -18.97 -16.08
N GLY A 199 -37.43 -17.96 -15.23
CA GLY A 199 -37.34 -18.07 -13.77
C GLY A 199 -35.90 -18.30 -13.31
N THR A 200 -34.95 -17.56 -13.90
CA THR A 200 -33.51 -17.74 -13.64
C THR A 200 -32.78 -16.47 -13.23
N LEU A 201 -31.73 -16.65 -12.42
CA LEU A 201 -30.87 -15.60 -11.88
C LEU A 201 -29.40 -15.99 -12.10
N ALA A 202 -28.62 -15.12 -12.75
CA ALA A 202 -27.19 -15.33 -12.93
C ALA A 202 -26.38 -14.69 -11.79
N LEU A 203 -25.55 -15.49 -11.13
CA LEU A 203 -24.68 -15.08 -10.03
C LEU A 203 -23.22 -15.30 -10.39
N ARG A 204 -22.36 -14.42 -9.88
CA ARG A 204 -20.91 -14.59 -9.91
C ARG A 204 -20.49 -15.19 -8.58
N LEU A 205 -19.99 -16.42 -8.63
CA LEU A 205 -19.24 -17.03 -7.54
C LEU A 205 -17.78 -16.65 -7.70
N THR A 206 -17.20 -16.07 -6.66
CA THR A 206 -15.77 -15.74 -6.61
C THR A 206 -15.11 -16.55 -5.51
N ALA A 207 -14.02 -17.23 -5.85
CA ALA A 207 -13.14 -17.90 -4.91
C ALA A 207 -11.88 -17.05 -4.72
N SER A 208 -11.49 -16.81 -3.47
CA SER A 208 -10.33 -15.99 -3.13
C SER A 208 -9.43 -16.68 -2.12
N PHE A 209 -8.12 -16.60 -2.34
CA PHE A 209 -7.08 -17.17 -1.48
C PHE A 209 -5.83 -16.29 -1.50
N ASN A 210 -5.41 -15.75 -0.35
CA ASN A 210 -4.16 -14.99 -0.17
C ASN A 210 -3.84 -14.03 -1.35
N GLY A 211 -4.80 -13.15 -1.68
CA GLY A 211 -4.67 -12.15 -2.75
C GLY A 211 -4.97 -12.66 -4.17
N GLY A 212 -4.96 -13.97 -4.41
CA GLY A 212 -5.46 -14.57 -5.65
C GLY A 212 -6.97 -14.70 -5.65
N SER A 213 -7.61 -14.45 -6.79
CA SER A 213 -9.06 -14.63 -6.94
C SER A 213 -9.44 -15.07 -8.35
N VAL A 214 -10.45 -15.93 -8.44
CA VAL A 214 -11.08 -16.35 -9.69
C VAL A 214 -12.59 -16.33 -9.54
N SER A 215 -13.30 -16.08 -10.63
CA SER A 215 -14.75 -16.04 -10.61
C SER A 215 -15.32 -16.89 -11.73
N LYS A 216 -16.51 -17.44 -11.49
CA LYS A 216 -17.32 -18.07 -12.52
C LYS A 216 -18.78 -17.69 -12.37
N VAL A 217 -19.49 -17.74 -13.49
CA VAL A 217 -20.92 -17.45 -13.54
C VAL A 217 -21.69 -18.75 -13.38
N LEU A 218 -22.65 -18.75 -12.47
CA LEU A 218 -23.59 -19.84 -12.26
C LEU A 218 -25.01 -19.31 -12.39
N THR A 219 -25.89 -20.11 -12.98
CA THR A 219 -27.32 -19.79 -13.09
C THR A 219 -28.06 -20.56 -12.03
N VAL A 220 -28.91 -19.85 -11.29
CA VAL A 220 -29.86 -20.43 -10.34
C VAL A 220 -31.24 -20.41 -10.97
N ASP A 221 -31.92 -21.55 -10.92
CA ASP A 221 -33.27 -21.72 -11.44
C ASP A 221 -34.31 -21.93 -10.34
N GLY A 222 -35.58 -21.96 -10.74
CA GLY A 222 -36.71 -22.23 -9.85
C GLY A 222 -37.38 -20.97 -9.32
N PHE A 223 -37.05 -19.79 -9.86
CA PHE A 223 -37.83 -18.59 -9.61
C PHE A 223 -39.18 -18.64 -10.32
N LYS A 224 -40.13 -17.81 -9.88
CA LYS A 224 -41.43 -17.63 -10.52
C LYS A 224 -41.25 -17.20 -11.98
N LYS A 225 -42.04 -17.79 -12.87
CA LYS A 225 -42.09 -17.46 -14.29
C LYS A 225 -43.26 -16.52 -14.62
N ILE A 226 -43.10 -15.67 -15.62
CA ILE A 226 -44.15 -14.83 -16.21
C ILE A 226 -44.48 -15.32 -17.62
#